data_AF-A0A4Q3KF93-F1
#
_entry.id   AF-A0A4Q3KF93-F1
#
_cell.length_a   1.000
_cell.length_b   1.000
_cell.length_c   1.000
_cell.angle_alpha   90.00
_cell.angle_beta   90.00
_cell.angle_gamma   90.00
#
_symmetry.space_group_name_H-M   'P 1'
#
loop_
_entity.id
_entity.type
_entity.pdbx_description
1 polymer ?
#
loop_
_entity_poly.entity_id
_entity_poly.type
_entity_poly.pdbx_seq_one_letter_code
_entity_poly.pdbx_strand_id
1 'polypeptide(L)'
;MKILVSVDIEGVAGVYHAEQVRAGNPEYERARRLMAAEANAAVCGAFDAGASEVYVNDSHGGFRNMPPDLLDERAQVIQGKPRYLSMVSGVELGVEGVCLIGYHSRAQGRGILAHTINSFAFARIHFNGQELGEAGIYGALAGAYGVPVLMGSGDDVFIQETRPLFPHAVFVQTKRATGQNSGISLSPARACEAIRTGVAQAVKQRGSVAPWHIQGPVEVEVQTQSPALADLFCQWPALERVDGDVVRFVAPDTESAVRMTNWPLESMVRVLDQFVGMGIQAAAISCNTAHAWHGALQARVPGLELLHIARETAAELRRRGIQRAALLATQGTYRMGLYDTVLAQEGVECILPLEPEREWLMQGIYDGVKAGDTALAVARFGHVARQLLERHADVALVMACTEIPLALPQVPGAHDWTLIDPSAILAMALARKAYEGPQRT
;
A
#
# COMPACT_ATOMS: atom_id res chain seq x y z
N MET A 1 -7.81 -28.63 15.65
CA MET A 1 -6.80 -28.21 14.67
C MET A 1 -7.31 -27.03 13.87
N LYS A 2 -6.58 -25.92 13.85
CA LYS A 2 -6.99 -24.70 13.14
C LYS A 2 -6.22 -24.56 11.83
N ILE A 3 -6.89 -24.33 10.71
CA ILE A 3 -6.27 -24.17 9.38
C ILE A 3 -6.61 -22.80 8.81
N LEU A 4 -5.63 -22.12 8.22
CA LEU A 4 -5.83 -20.91 7.45
C LEU A 4 -5.84 -21.22 5.95
N VAL A 5 -6.85 -20.78 5.24
CA VAL A 5 -6.96 -20.86 3.78
C VAL A 5 -6.84 -19.43 3.24
N SER A 6 -5.70 -19.09 2.65
CA SER A 6 -5.51 -17.83 1.93
C SER A 6 -5.94 -18.01 0.48
N VAL A 7 -6.85 -17.18 -0.02
CA VAL A 7 -7.45 -17.35 -1.34
C VAL A 7 -7.18 -16.14 -2.21
N ASP A 8 -6.55 -16.38 -3.35
CA ASP A 8 -6.32 -15.42 -4.41
C ASP A 8 -7.06 -15.84 -5.70
N ILE A 9 -7.21 -14.96 -6.69
CA ILE A 9 -8.10 -15.22 -7.83
C ILE A 9 -7.36 -15.57 -9.13
N GLU A 10 -6.15 -15.06 -9.32
CA GLU A 10 -5.39 -15.14 -10.57
C GLU A 10 -5.05 -16.58 -10.93
N GLY A 11 -4.91 -17.47 -9.94
CA GLY A 11 -4.60 -18.90 -10.09
C GLY A 11 -5.82 -19.82 -10.13
N VAL A 12 -7.03 -19.31 -9.94
CA VAL A 12 -8.28 -20.09 -9.96
C VAL A 12 -8.50 -20.72 -11.35
N ALA A 13 -9.03 -21.94 -11.40
CA ALA A 13 -9.38 -22.61 -12.65
C ALA A 13 -10.44 -21.81 -13.42
N GLY A 14 -10.20 -21.58 -14.72
CA GLY A 14 -11.08 -20.77 -15.57
C GLY A 14 -10.76 -19.26 -15.61
N VAL A 15 -9.80 -18.78 -14.80
CA VAL A 15 -9.35 -17.38 -14.80
C VAL A 15 -8.08 -17.22 -15.63
N TYR A 16 -8.05 -16.27 -16.55
CA TYR A 16 -6.95 -16.04 -17.50
C TYR A 16 -6.72 -14.57 -17.84
N HIS A 17 -7.72 -13.72 -17.63
CA HIS A 17 -7.71 -12.37 -18.14
C HIS A 17 -7.87 -11.33 -17.03
N ALA A 18 -7.28 -10.14 -17.24
CA ALA A 18 -7.31 -9.06 -16.25
C ALA A 18 -8.73 -8.58 -15.90
N GLU A 19 -9.70 -8.73 -16.82
CA GLU A 19 -11.11 -8.42 -16.57
C GLU A 19 -11.74 -9.33 -15.52
N GLN A 20 -11.35 -10.61 -15.48
CA GLN A 20 -11.86 -11.58 -14.51
C GLN A 20 -11.37 -11.30 -13.09
N VAL A 21 -10.31 -10.50 -12.93
CA VAL A 21 -9.72 -10.17 -11.62
C VAL A 21 -9.96 -8.70 -11.22
N ARG A 22 -10.70 -7.92 -12.02
CA ARG A 22 -11.04 -6.52 -11.71
C ARG A 22 -12.53 -6.37 -11.41
N ALA A 23 -12.86 -5.82 -10.24
CA ALA A 23 -14.24 -5.55 -9.87
C ALA A 23 -14.97 -4.62 -10.86
N GLY A 24 -16.30 -4.73 -10.91
CA GLY A 24 -17.16 -3.83 -11.70
C GLY A 24 -17.53 -4.34 -13.09
N ASN A 25 -17.34 -5.63 -13.39
CA ASN A 25 -17.75 -6.22 -14.67
C ASN A 25 -18.30 -7.67 -14.51
N PRO A 26 -19.05 -8.18 -15.50
CA PRO A 26 -19.65 -9.52 -15.44
C PRO A 26 -18.66 -10.69 -15.38
N GLU A 27 -17.49 -10.56 -16.01
CA GLU A 27 -16.45 -11.60 -16.00
C GLU A 27 -15.87 -11.79 -14.60
N TYR A 28 -15.65 -10.68 -13.88
CA TYR A 28 -15.26 -10.71 -12.48
C TYR A 28 -16.35 -11.31 -11.57
N GLU A 29 -17.62 -10.97 -11.77
CA GLU A 29 -18.74 -11.56 -11.01
C GLU A 29 -18.84 -13.08 -11.20
N ARG A 30 -18.42 -13.59 -12.36
CA ARG A 30 -18.29 -15.03 -12.59
C ARG A 30 -17.06 -15.61 -11.89
N ALA A 31 -15.91 -14.97 -12.05
CA ALA A 31 -14.64 -15.43 -11.49
C ALA A 31 -14.64 -15.49 -9.96
N ARG A 32 -15.22 -14.50 -9.28
CA ARG A 32 -15.31 -14.47 -7.81
C ARG A 32 -16.16 -15.62 -7.23
N ARG A 33 -17.12 -16.15 -8.01
CA ARG A 33 -17.88 -17.36 -7.64
C ARG A 33 -17.05 -18.63 -7.81
N LEU A 34 -16.20 -18.69 -8.83
CA LEU A 34 -15.23 -19.79 -9.00
C LEU A 34 -14.20 -19.78 -7.86
N MET A 35 -13.70 -18.60 -7.50
CA MET A 35 -12.82 -18.39 -6.34
C MET A 35 -13.47 -18.89 -5.04
N ALA A 36 -14.72 -18.52 -4.77
CA ALA A 36 -15.45 -19.01 -3.60
C ALA A 36 -15.66 -20.53 -3.62
N ALA A 37 -15.90 -21.13 -4.80
CA ALA A 37 -16.03 -22.57 -4.93
C ALA A 37 -14.71 -23.32 -4.60
N GLU A 38 -13.57 -22.82 -5.08
CA GLU A 38 -12.26 -23.38 -4.74
C GLU A 38 -11.90 -23.19 -3.26
N ALA A 39 -12.28 -22.04 -2.67
CA ALA A 39 -12.15 -21.81 -1.23
C ALA A 39 -12.97 -22.83 -0.42
N ASN A 40 -14.23 -23.05 -0.79
CA ASN A 40 -15.09 -24.04 -0.14
C ASN A 40 -14.55 -25.47 -0.30
N ALA A 41 -13.97 -25.80 -1.45
CA ALA A 41 -13.32 -27.09 -1.64
C ALA A 41 -12.13 -27.28 -0.69
N ALA A 42 -11.31 -26.25 -0.50
CA ALA A 42 -10.22 -26.27 0.49
C ALA A 42 -10.75 -26.42 1.93
N VAL A 43 -11.81 -25.67 2.28
CA VAL A 43 -12.49 -25.78 3.59
C VAL A 43 -12.98 -27.21 3.83
N CYS A 44 -13.68 -27.80 2.86
CA CYS A 44 -14.17 -29.17 2.95
C CYS A 44 -13.02 -30.15 3.15
N GLY A 45 -11.93 -30.01 2.38
CA GLY A 45 -10.74 -30.86 2.50
C GLY A 45 -10.09 -30.77 3.89
N ALA A 46 -10.03 -29.57 4.48
CA ALA A 46 -9.51 -29.38 5.82
C ALA A 46 -10.39 -30.07 6.88
N PHE A 47 -11.72 -29.92 6.81
CA PHE A 47 -12.65 -30.60 7.72
C PHE A 47 -12.63 -32.13 7.55
N ASP A 48 -12.55 -32.64 6.32
CA ASP A 48 -12.43 -34.08 6.04
C ASP A 48 -11.15 -34.69 6.64
N ALA A 49 -10.12 -33.86 6.86
CA ALA A 49 -8.87 -34.23 7.50
C ALA A 49 -8.84 -33.98 9.02
N GLY A 50 -9.95 -33.56 9.61
CA GLY A 50 -10.09 -33.37 11.06
C GLY A 50 -9.73 -31.97 11.58
N ALA A 51 -9.74 -30.94 10.72
CA ALA A 51 -9.74 -29.56 11.20
C ALA A 51 -10.97 -29.30 12.09
N SER A 52 -10.79 -28.56 13.18
CA SER A 52 -11.87 -28.13 14.07
C SER A 52 -12.35 -26.71 13.75
N GLU A 53 -11.46 -25.88 13.19
CA GLU A 53 -11.76 -24.53 12.73
C GLU A 53 -11.01 -24.26 11.43
N VAL A 54 -11.68 -23.58 10.50
CA VAL A 54 -11.07 -23.15 9.24
C VAL A 54 -11.32 -21.65 9.06
N TYR A 55 -10.25 -20.89 8.93
CA TYR A 55 -10.30 -19.47 8.60
C TYR A 55 -10.04 -19.30 7.10
N VAL A 56 -10.86 -18.50 6.42
CA VAL A 56 -10.72 -18.23 4.98
C VAL A 56 -10.40 -16.76 4.80
N ASN A 57 -9.17 -16.47 4.40
CA ASN A 57 -8.68 -15.12 4.16
C ASN A 57 -8.79 -14.77 2.68
N ASP A 58 -9.60 -13.75 2.37
CA ASP A 58 -9.68 -13.21 1.01
C ASP A 58 -8.44 -12.36 0.73
N SER A 59 -7.59 -12.80 -0.19
CA SER A 59 -6.25 -12.28 -0.42
C SER A 59 -6.09 -11.55 -1.76
N HIS A 60 -7.17 -11.39 -2.54
CA HIS A 60 -7.12 -10.70 -3.82
C HIS A 60 -7.50 -9.22 -3.71
N GLY A 61 -6.74 -8.32 -4.34
CA GLY A 61 -7.20 -6.95 -4.58
C GLY A 61 -7.77 -6.27 -3.33
N GLY A 62 -9.07 -5.92 -3.37
CA GLY A 62 -9.84 -5.28 -2.29
C GLY A 62 -10.09 -6.10 -1.02
N PHE A 63 -9.79 -7.40 -1.06
CA PHE A 63 -10.09 -8.41 -0.03
C PHE A 63 -11.61 -8.60 0.23
N ARG A 64 -12.45 -8.33 -0.77
CA ARG A 64 -13.94 -8.38 -0.67
C ARG A 64 -14.54 -9.11 -1.87
N ASN A 65 -13.86 -10.15 -2.33
CA ASN A 65 -14.14 -10.84 -3.57
C ASN A 65 -15.06 -12.03 -3.33
N MET A 66 -14.87 -12.85 -2.31
CA MET A 66 -15.74 -14.01 -2.10
C MET A 66 -17.13 -13.60 -1.58
N PRO A 67 -18.24 -13.89 -2.29
CA PRO A 67 -19.59 -13.58 -1.80
C PRO A 67 -19.88 -14.34 -0.49
N PRO A 68 -20.22 -13.64 0.61
CA PRO A 68 -20.40 -14.29 1.92
C PRO A 68 -21.50 -15.36 1.95
N ASP A 69 -22.54 -15.18 1.14
CA ASP A 69 -23.69 -16.09 1.02
C ASP A 69 -23.35 -17.41 0.31
N LEU A 70 -22.19 -17.50 -0.32
CA LEU A 70 -21.73 -18.70 -1.03
C LEU A 70 -20.66 -19.49 -0.27
N LEU A 71 -20.19 -19.00 0.87
CA LEU A 71 -19.11 -19.64 1.61
C LEU A 71 -19.63 -20.76 2.54
N ASP A 72 -18.81 -21.78 2.76
CA ASP A 72 -19.12 -22.89 3.65
C ASP A 72 -19.47 -22.37 5.05
N GLU A 73 -20.65 -22.75 5.56
CA GLU A 73 -21.20 -22.24 6.83
C GLU A 73 -20.33 -22.55 8.05
N ARG A 74 -19.42 -23.52 7.95
CA ARG A 74 -18.51 -23.92 9.03
C ARG A 74 -17.23 -23.06 9.06
N ALA A 75 -16.95 -22.31 7.99
CA ALA A 75 -15.77 -21.47 7.89
C ALA A 75 -15.98 -20.10 8.53
N GLN A 76 -14.90 -19.51 9.04
CA GLN A 76 -14.84 -18.13 9.48
C GLN A 76 -14.05 -17.31 8.45
N VAL A 77 -14.62 -16.22 7.95
CA VAL A 77 -14.08 -15.53 6.77
C VAL A 77 -13.48 -14.18 7.16
N ILE A 78 -12.26 -13.91 6.69
CA ILE A 78 -11.53 -12.67 6.93
C ILE A 78 -11.57 -11.86 5.63
N GLN A 79 -12.38 -10.80 5.61
CA GLN A 79 -12.58 -9.92 4.45
C GLN A 79 -12.31 -8.45 4.80
N GLY A 80 -11.90 -7.67 3.80
CA GLY A 80 -11.70 -6.23 3.86
C GLY A 80 -10.27 -5.79 4.15
N LYS A 81 -10.05 -4.48 4.02
CA LYS A 81 -8.82 -3.73 4.35
C LYS A 81 -9.17 -2.55 5.25
N PRO A 82 -8.23 -2.01 6.05
CA PRO A 82 -6.80 -2.38 6.14
C PRO A 82 -6.56 -3.66 6.98
N ARG A 83 -5.50 -4.41 6.67
CA ARG A 83 -5.02 -5.55 7.47
C ARG A 83 -3.50 -5.55 7.52
N TYR A 84 -2.92 -5.70 8.72
CA TYR A 84 -1.46 -5.64 8.88
C TYR A 84 -0.74 -6.83 8.23
N LEU A 85 -1.31 -8.03 8.32
CA LEU A 85 -0.72 -9.26 7.76
C LEU A 85 -1.24 -9.60 6.36
N SER A 86 -2.07 -8.72 5.77
CA SER A 86 -2.50 -8.74 4.38
C SER A 86 -3.00 -10.14 3.91
N MET A 87 -2.28 -10.84 3.03
CA MET A 87 -2.69 -12.13 2.46
C MET A 87 -2.60 -13.32 3.41
N VAL A 88 -2.04 -13.17 4.61
CA VAL A 88 -2.06 -14.22 5.65
C VAL A 88 -2.64 -13.70 6.97
N SER A 89 -3.56 -12.74 6.89
CA SER A 89 -4.35 -12.35 8.07
C SER A 89 -5.11 -13.56 8.61
N GLY A 90 -5.07 -13.76 9.93
CA GLY A 90 -5.56 -14.97 10.59
C GLY A 90 -4.45 -15.94 11.00
N VAL A 91 -3.21 -15.76 10.52
CA VAL A 91 -2.07 -16.59 10.93
C VAL A 91 -1.73 -16.43 12.41
N GLU A 92 -2.01 -15.26 12.96
CA GLU A 92 -1.86 -14.90 14.37
C GLU A 92 -2.88 -15.60 15.30
N LEU A 93 -3.90 -16.28 14.77
CA LEU A 93 -4.97 -16.91 15.54
C LEU A 93 -4.63 -18.32 16.05
N GLY A 94 -3.34 -18.67 16.04
CA GLY A 94 -2.83 -19.98 16.47
C GLY A 94 -3.18 -21.10 15.51
N VAL A 95 -3.10 -20.83 14.20
CA VAL A 95 -3.31 -21.84 13.16
C VAL A 95 -2.11 -22.79 13.05
N GLU A 96 -2.36 -24.04 12.67
CA GLU A 96 -1.34 -25.10 12.55
C GLU A 96 -0.85 -25.27 11.11
N GLY A 97 -1.38 -24.50 10.16
CA GLY A 97 -0.94 -24.52 8.78
C GLY A 97 -1.71 -23.57 7.87
N VAL A 98 -1.07 -23.18 6.78
CA VAL A 98 -1.65 -22.33 5.73
C VAL A 98 -1.80 -23.10 4.42
N CYS A 99 -2.95 -22.97 3.76
CA CYS A 99 -3.19 -23.41 2.39
C CYS A 99 -3.34 -22.18 1.48
N LEU A 100 -2.51 -22.09 0.44
CA LEU A 100 -2.51 -21.00 -0.55
C LEU A 100 -3.35 -21.44 -1.76
N ILE A 101 -4.55 -20.89 -1.93
CA ILE A 101 -5.50 -21.31 -2.97
C ILE A 101 -5.58 -20.26 -4.06
N GLY A 102 -5.44 -20.68 -5.32
CA GLY A 102 -5.60 -19.78 -6.47
C GLY A 102 -4.48 -18.75 -6.61
N TYR A 103 -3.27 -19.08 -6.15
CA TYR A 103 -2.09 -18.22 -6.27
C TYR A 103 -1.47 -18.27 -7.67
N HIS A 104 -0.63 -17.29 -7.98
CA HIS A 104 0.00 -17.11 -9.29
C HIS A 104 1.51 -16.89 -9.19
N SER A 105 2.19 -16.97 -10.33
CA SER A 105 3.63 -16.73 -10.42
C SER A 105 3.99 -15.27 -10.19
N ARG A 106 5.21 -15.01 -9.73
CA ARG A 106 5.75 -13.67 -9.48
C ARG A 106 5.84 -12.79 -10.74
N ALA A 107 5.93 -11.47 -10.54
CA ALA A 107 6.11 -10.47 -11.60
C ALA A 107 7.28 -10.81 -12.53
N GLN A 108 7.15 -10.42 -13.80
CA GLN A 108 8.11 -10.73 -14.88
C GLN A 108 8.29 -12.25 -15.13
N GLY A 109 7.45 -13.09 -14.53
CA GLY A 109 7.35 -14.52 -14.81
C GLY A 109 6.57 -14.84 -16.08
N ARG A 110 6.48 -16.13 -16.41
CA ARG A 110 5.76 -16.64 -17.60
C ARG A 110 4.38 -17.21 -17.29
N GLY A 111 3.95 -17.16 -16.03
CA GLY A 111 2.66 -17.68 -15.60
C GLY A 111 1.51 -16.78 -16.02
N ILE A 112 0.31 -17.30 -15.86
CA ILE A 112 -0.92 -16.56 -16.16
C ILE A 112 -1.09 -15.45 -15.12
N LEU A 113 -1.35 -14.22 -15.58
CA LEU A 113 -1.56 -13.03 -14.74
C LEU A 113 -0.41 -12.75 -13.74
N ALA A 114 0.82 -13.12 -14.10
CA ALA A 114 2.00 -13.00 -13.28
C ALA A 114 2.25 -11.56 -12.80
N HIS A 115 2.31 -11.35 -11.48
CA HIS A 115 2.68 -10.10 -10.83
C HIS A 115 3.13 -10.34 -9.37
N THR A 116 3.52 -9.28 -8.65
CA THR A 116 3.86 -9.37 -7.21
C THR A 116 3.40 -8.10 -6.50
N ILE A 117 2.43 -8.22 -5.60
CA ILE A 117 1.82 -7.20 -4.72
C ILE A 117 1.20 -6.01 -5.46
N ASN A 118 2.02 -5.25 -6.17
CA ASN A 118 1.63 -4.10 -6.95
C ASN A 118 2.20 -4.21 -8.36
N SER A 119 1.39 -4.73 -9.29
CA SER A 119 1.78 -4.91 -10.70
C SER A 119 2.16 -3.60 -11.43
N PHE A 120 1.65 -2.46 -10.97
CA PHE A 120 1.98 -1.15 -11.54
C PHE A 120 3.35 -0.66 -11.08
N ALA A 121 3.72 -0.94 -9.84
CA ALA A 121 4.93 -0.37 -9.26
C ALA A 121 6.11 -1.33 -9.29
N PHE A 122 5.90 -2.64 -9.10
CA PHE A 122 6.97 -3.60 -8.79
C PHE A 122 7.22 -4.52 -9.98
N ALA A 123 8.47 -4.51 -10.44
CA ALA A 123 8.97 -5.48 -11.39
C ALA A 123 9.52 -6.73 -10.69
N ARG A 124 10.25 -6.55 -9.57
CA ARG A 124 10.80 -7.65 -8.74
C ARG A 124 10.91 -7.24 -7.29
N ILE A 125 10.82 -8.22 -6.39
CA ILE A 125 11.02 -8.03 -4.95
C ILE A 125 11.98 -9.09 -4.46
N HIS A 126 13.00 -8.68 -3.72
CA HIS A 126 13.98 -9.58 -3.09
C HIS A 126 13.96 -9.38 -1.59
N PHE A 127 13.94 -10.48 -0.83
CA PHE A 127 14.23 -10.49 0.60
C PHE A 127 15.56 -11.20 0.80
N ASN A 128 16.55 -10.52 1.41
CA ASN A 128 17.92 -11.03 1.62
C ASN A 128 18.54 -11.63 0.35
N GLY A 129 18.40 -10.92 -0.78
CA GLY A 129 18.91 -11.33 -2.10
C GLY A 129 18.11 -12.42 -2.81
N GLN A 130 17.08 -13.00 -2.18
CA GLN A 130 16.23 -14.01 -2.80
C GLN A 130 14.99 -13.36 -3.43
N GLU A 131 14.81 -13.53 -4.74
CA GLU A 131 13.62 -13.02 -5.46
C GLU A 131 12.36 -13.82 -5.06
N LEU A 132 11.32 -13.12 -4.60
CA LEU A 132 10.09 -13.74 -4.11
C LEU A 132 8.85 -13.20 -4.84
N GLY A 133 7.91 -14.12 -5.10
CA GLY A 133 6.52 -13.79 -5.38
C GLY A 133 5.71 -13.67 -4.10
N GLU A 134 4.40 -13.47 -4.25
CA GLU A 134 3.49 -13.32 -3.11
C GLU A 134 3.47 -14.55 -2.21
N ALA A 135 3.44 -15.77 -2.77
CA ALA A 135 3.51 -16.99 -1.97
C ALA A 135 4.80 -17.10 -1.16
N GLY A 136 5.93 -16.63 -1.70
CA GLY A 136 7.20 -16.58 -0.97
C GLY A 136 7.16 -15.56 0.16
N ILE A 137 6.75 -14.33 -0.14
CA ILE A 137 6.69 -13.23 0.84
C ILE A 137 5.75 -13.58 1.99
N TYR A 138 4.54 -14.04 1.68
CA TYR A 138 3.53 -14.34 2.69
C TYR A 138 3.72 -15.70 3.35
N GLY A 139 4.35 -16.66 2.67
CA GLY A 139 4.77 -17.91 3.28
C GLY A 139 5.92 -17.72 4.27
N ALA A 140 6.88 -16.83 3.98
CA ALA A 140 7.91 -16.42 4.94
C ALA A 140 7.29 -15.74 6.17
N LEU A 141 6.27 -14.89 5.96
CA LEU A 141 5.52 -14.28 7.06
C LEU A 141 4.80 -15.34 7.91
N ALA A 142 4.14 -16.32 7.29
CA ALA A 142 3.52 -17.42 8.05
C ALA A 142 4.56 -18.21 8.85
N GLY A 143 5.74 -18.47 8.26
CA GLY A 143 6.84 -19.12 8.96
C GLY A 143 7.38 -18.31 10.14
N ALA A 144 7.39 -16.98 10.06
CA ALA A 144 7.77 -16.12 11.19
C ALA A 144 6.82 -16.27 12.40
N TYR A 145 5.58 -16.70 12.16
CA TYR A 145 4.60 -17.09 13.18
C TYR A 145 4.69 -18.57 13.58
N GLY A 146 5.69 -19.31 13.08
CA GLY A 146 5.85 -20.74 13.31
C GLY A 146 4.85 -21.61 12.55
N VAL A 147 4.19 -21.07 11.52
CA VAL A 147 3.13 -21.77 10.78
C VAL A 147 3.64 -22.25 9.41
N PRO A 148 3.55 -23.55 9.09
CA PRO A 148 3.98 -24.07 7.80
C PRO A 148 2.96 -23.81 6.70
N VAL A 149 3.46 -23.59 5.47
CA VAL A 149 2.64 -23.69 4.25
C VAL A 149 2.45 -25.18 3.93
N LEU A 150 1.22 -25.66 4.04
CA LEU A 150 0.87 -27.07 3.85
C LEU A 150 0.55 -27.39 2.39
N MET A 151 -0.05 -26.43 1.67
CA MET A 151 -0.58 -26.64 0.34
C MET A 151 -0.58 -25.37 -0.50
N GLY A 152 -0.39 -25.51 -1.81
CA GLY A 152 -0.55 -24.45 -2.80
C GLY A 152 -1.35 -24.88 -4.03
N SER A 153 -2.21 -24.03 -4.58
CA SER A 153 -2.82 -24.22 -5.90
C SER A 153 -2.65 -23.01 -6.81
N GLY A 154 -2.51 -23.27 -8.10
CA GLY A 154 -2.25 -22.26 -9.13
C GLY A 154 -1.87 -22.91 -10.45
N ASP A 155 -1.21 -22.14 -11.32
CA ASP A 155 -0.67 -22.67 -12.58
C ASP A 155 0.65 -23.45 -12.38
N ASP A 156 1.15 -24.05 -13.45
CA ASP A 156 2.41 -24.81 -13.44
C ASP A 156 3.63 -23.95 -13.12
N VAL A 157 3.65 -22.69 -13.57
CA VAL A 157 4.76 -21.77 -13.32
C VAL A 157 4.83 -21.39 -11.84
N PHE A 158 3.69 -21.06 -11.23
CA PHE A 158 3.55 -20.84 -9.79
C PHE A 158 4.07 -22.04 -8.98
N ILE A 159 3.70 -23.25 -9.37
CA ILE A 159 4.14 -24.46 -8.65
C ILE A 159 5.65 -24.65 -8.81
N GLN A 160 6.19 -24.44 -10.00
CA GLN A 160 7.62 -24.57 -10.26
C GLN A 160 8.45 -23.58 -9.45
N GLU A 161 8.02 -22.32 -9.35
CA GLU A 161 8.74 -21.29 -8.59
C GLU A 161 8.62 -21.47 -7.07
N THR A 162 7.49 -21.99 -6.58
CA THR A 162 7.18 -22.00 -5.14
C THR A 162 7.66 -23.29 -4.47
N ARG A 163 7.71 -24.41 -5.21
CA ARG A 163 8.11 -25.72 -4.67
C ARG A 163 9.49 -25.72 -3.95
N PRO A 164 10.53 -25.01 -4.44
CA PRO A 164 11.80 -24.94 -3.71
C PRO A 164 11.69 -24.30 -2.31
N LEU A 165 10.72 -23.41 -2.09
CA LEU A 165 10.48 -22.76 -0.80
C LEU A 165 9.73 -23.67 0.16
N PHE A 166 8.75 -24.43 -0.36
CA PHE A 166 7.90 -25.33 0.42
C PHE A 166 7.98 -26.77 -0.12
N PRO A 167 9.13 -27.47 0.01
CA PRO A 167 9.35 -28.76 -0.63
C PRO A 167 8.42 -29.88 -0.14
N HIS A 168 7.87 -29.73 1.07
CA HIS A 168 6.94 -30.69 1.68
C HIS A 168 5.46 -30.30 1.50
N ALA A 169 5.17 -29.17 0.87
CA ALA A 169 3.80 -28.76 0.59
C ALA A 169 3.18 -29.61 -0.55
N VAL A 170 1.88 -29.87 -0.45
CA VAL A 170 1.11 -30.46 -1.56
C VAL A 170 0.82 -29.36 -2.57
N PHE A 171 1.04 -29.61 -3.86
CA PHE A 171 0.70 -28.65 -4.91
C PHE A 171 -0.37 -29.20 -5.84
N VAL A 172 -1.40 -28.39 -6.11
CA VAL A 172 -2.49 -28.71 -7.04
C VAL A 172 -2.44 -27.77 -8.22
N GLN A 173 -2.14 -28.30 -9.41
CA GLN A 173 -2.16 -27.53 -10.64
C GLN A 173 -3.60 -27.36 -11.13
N THR A 174 -4.13 -26.14 -11.09
CA THR A 174 -5.48 -25.80 -11.57
C THR A 174 -5.50 -25.57 -13.08
N LYS A 175 -4.37 -25.09 -13.62
CA LYS A 175 -4.21 -24.77 -15.05
C LYS A 175 -2.75 -24.82 -15.49
N ARG A 176 -2.52 -24.80 -16.80
CA ARG A 176 -1.20 -24.73 -17.42
C ARG A 176 -1.08 -23.44 -18.23
N ALA A 177 -0.04 -22.65 -17.99
CA ALA A 177 0.25 -21.43 -18.72
C ALA A 177 0.77 -21.74 -20.14
N THR A 178 0.23 -21.03 -21.13
CA THR A 178 0.82 -20.93 -22.48
C THR A 178 1.25 -19.50 -22.81
N GLY A 179 0.82 -18.53 -21.99
CA GLY A 179 1.22 -17.13 -22.01
C GLY A 179 0.55 -16.37 -20.87
N GLN A 180 0.83 -15.06 -20.75
CA GLN A 180 0.33 -14.20 -19.67
C GLN A 180 -1.20 -14.23 -19.52
N ASN A 181 -1.92 -14.35 -20.64
CA ASN A 181 -3.39 -14.32 -20.68
C ASN A 181 -3.99 -15.56 -21.35
N SER A 182 -3.23 -16.66 -21.44
CA SER A 182 -3.67 -17.87 -22.13
C SER A 182 -3.14 -19.14 -21.48
N GLY A 183 -3.94 -20.19 -21.48
CA GLY A 183 -3.56 -21.48 -20.93
C GLY A 183 -4.63 -22.53 -21.06
N ILE A 184 -4.39 -23.68 -20.43
CA ILE A 184 -5.31 -24.83 -20.41
C ILE A 184 -5.78 -25.07 -18.97
N SER A 185 -7.08 -25.01 -18.72
CA SER A 185 -7.66 -25.21 -17.39
C SER A 185 -8.06 -26.64 -17.13
N LEU A 186 -7.99 -27.07 -15.88
CA LEU A 186 -8.97 -28.01 -15.36
C LEU A 186 -10.37 -27.38 -15.40
N SER A 187 -11.42 -28.18 -15.56
CA SER A 187 -12.78 -27.67 -15.33
C SER A 187 -12.92 -27.26 -13.85
N PRO A 188 -13.74 -26.24 -13.53
CA PRO A 188 -13.91 -25.79 -12.14
C PRO A 188 -14.26 -26.92 -11.17
N ALA A 189 -15.13 -27.85 -11.57
CA ALA A 189 -15.49 -29.01 -10.75
C ALA A 189 -14.28 -29.94 -10.48
N ARG A 190 -13.43 -30.18 -11.49
CA ARG A 190 -12.22 -30.99 -11.30
C ARG A 190 -11.17 -30.28 -10.46
N ALA A 191 -11.05 -28.96 -10.58
CA ALA A 191 -10.16 -28.16 -9.75
C ALA A 191 -10.61 -28.21 -8.27
N CYS A 192 -11.90 -28.02 -7.99
CA CYS A 192 -12.45 -28.17 -6.64
C CYS A 192 -12.16 -29.56 -6.05
N GLU A 193 -12.42 -30.63 -6.80
CA GLU A 193 -12.14 -32.00 -6.30
C GLU A 193 -10.65 -32.22 -6.01
N ALA A 194 -9.77 -31.74 -6.89
CA ALA A 194 -8.32 -31.82 -6.70
C ALA A 194 -7.85 -31.01 -5.49
N ILE A 195 -8.39 -29.81 -5.28
CA ILE A 195 -8.09 -28.95 -4.12
C ILE A 195 -8.57 -29.60 -2.83
N ARG A 196 -9.80 -30.12 -2.78
CA ARG A 196 -10.34 -30.83 -1.62
C ARG A 196 -9.44 -32.00 -1.22
N THR A 197 -9.07 -32.83 -2.20
CA THR A 197 -8.18 -33.98 -1.99
C THR A 197 -6.79 -33.53 -1.54
N GLY A 198 -6.22 -32.51 -2.19
CA GLY A 198 -4.88 -31.99 -1.90
C GLY A 198 -4.79 -31.37 -0.49
N VAL A 199 -5.79 -30.60 -0.06
CA VAL A 199 -5.84 -30.05 1.30
C VAL A 199 -6.02 -31.16 2.32
N ALA A 200 -6.91 -32.13 2.09
CA ALA A 200 -7.10 -33.24 3.01
C ALA A 200 -5.80 -34.06 3.21
N GLN A 201 -5.03 -34.28 2.14
CA GLN A 201 -3.70 -34.89 2.22
C GLN A 201 -2.73 -34.01 3.02
N ALA A 202 -2.63 -32.72 2.67
CA ALA A 202 -1.70 -31.77 3.27
C ALA A 202 -1.91 -31.62 4.79
N VAL A 203 -3.16 -31.56 5.23
CA VAL A 203 -3.54 -31.42 6.63
C VAL A 203 -3.20 -32.69 7.43
N LYS A 204 -3.39 -33.89 6.85
CA LYS A 204 -3.01 -35.16 7.47
C LYS A 204 -1.49 -35.27 7.68
N GLN A 205 -0.69 -34.74 6.75
CA GLN A 205 0.77 -34.77 6.82
C GLN A 205 1.40 -33.54 7.51
N ARG A 206 0.61 -32.62 8.09
CA ARG A 206 1.13 -31.37 8.66
C ARG A 206 2.27 -31.55 9.66
N GLY A 207 2.25 -32.64 10.44
CA GLY A 207 3.28 -32.93 11.45
C GLY A 207 4.67 -33.20 10.87
N SER A 208 4.79 -33.44 9.55
CA SER A 208 6.07 -33.59 8.85
C SER A 208 6.49 -32.35 8.07
N VAL A 209 5.74 -31.24 8.14
CA VAL A 209 6.03 -30.02 7.38
C VAL A 209 6.62 -28.98 8.34
N ALA A 210 7.87 -28.59 8.11
CA ALA A 210 8.51 -27.52 8.87
C ALA A 210 8.12 -26.14 8.31
N PRO A 211 7.90 -25.12 9.17
CA PRO A 211 7.77 -23.74 8.73
C PRO A 211 9.04 -23.26 8.03
N TRP A 212 8.88 -22.52 6.93
CA TRP A 212 9.98 -21.83 6.26
C TRP A 212 9.85 -20.33 6.52
N HIS A 213 10.90 -19.72 7.05
CA HIS A 213 10.94 -18.30 7.39
C HIS A 213 12.29 -17.68 7.05
N ILE A 214 12.29 -16.36 6.92
CA ILE A 214 13.49 -15.57 6.69
C ILE A 214 13.91 -14.97 8.02
N GLN A 215 15.14 -15.30 8.45
CA GLN A 215 15.71 -14.75 9.68
C GLN A 215 15.98 -13.24 9.51
N GLY A 216 15.60 -12.45 10.52
CA GLY A 216 15.85 -11.02 10.54
C GLY A 216 17.30 -10.67 10.87
N PRO A 217 17.75 -9.44 10.57
CA PRO A 217 17.04 -8.39 9.85
C PRO A 217 16.79 -8.75 8.37
N VAL A 218 15.76 -8.16 7.77
CA VAL A 218 15.37 -8.43 6.39
C VAL A 218 15.72 -7.22 5.52
N GLU A 219 16.72 -7.39 4.66
CA GLU A 219 16.99 -6.46 3.59
C GLU A 219 15.99 -6.71 2.44
N VAL A 220 15.27 -5.67 2.07
CA VAL A 220 14.29 -5.71 0.99
C VAL A 220 14.78 -4.84 -0.15
N GLU A 221 14.89 -5.43 -1.34
CA GLU A 221 15.10 -4.71 -2.59
C GLU A 221 13.87 -4.81 -3.47
N VAL A 222 13.35 -3.67 -3.90
CA VAL A 222 12.24 -3.58 -4.85
C VAL A 222 12.78 -2.98 -6.14
N GLN A 223 12.80 -3.79 -7.19
CA GLN A 223 12.96 -3.27 -8.54
C GLN A 223 11.60 -2.73 -8.99
N THR A 224 11.57 -1.45 -9.32
CA THR A 224 10.37 -0.75 -9.76
C THR A 224 10.19 -0.86 -11.28
N GLN A 225 8.98 -0.61 -11.78
CA GLN A 225 8.71 -0.65 -13.23
C GLN A 225 9.37 0.52 -14.01
N SER A 226 9.78 1.59 -13.33
CA SER A 226 10.49 2.71 -13.95
C SER A 226 11.33 3.50 -12.95
N PRO A 227 12.44 4.14 -13.37
CA PRO A 227 13.23 5.02 -12.51
C PRO A 227 12.42 6.10 -11.77
N ALA A 228 11.37 6.63 -12.41
CA ALA A 228 10.50 7.64 -11.80
C ALA A 228 9.74 7.10 -10.57
N LEU A 229 9.40 5.81 -10.54
CA LEU A 229 8.82 5.18 -9.37
C LEU A 229 9.87 4.99 -8.26
N ALA A 230 11.11 4.66 -8.59
CA ALA A 230 12.20 4.61 -7.61
C ALA A 230 12.43 5.97 -6.94
N ASP A 231 12.47 7.06 -7.72
CA ASP A 231 12.58 8.43 -7.20
C ASP A 231 11.41 8.80 -6.28
N LEU A 232 10.20 8.36 -6.64
CA LEU A 232 8.99 8.54 -5.85
C LEU A 232 9.06 7.79 -4.51
N PHE A 233 9.51 6.54 -4.50
CA PHE A 233 9.62 5.76 -3.27
C PHE A 233 10.72 6.30 -2.35
N CYS A 234 11.84 6.74 -2.91
CA CYS A 234 12.94 7.35 -2.13
C CYS A 234 12.60 8.71 -1.52
N GLN A 235 11.41 9.26 -1.77
CA GLN A 235 10.89 10.37 -0.96
C GLN A 235 10.64 9.96 0.49
N TRP A 236 10.43 8.67 0.76
CA TRP A 236 10.38 8.13 2.11
C TRP A 236 11.82 7.96 2.64
N PRO A 237 12.25 8.66 3.72
CA PRO A 237 13.66 8.69 4.16
C PRO A 237 14.32 7.35 4.48
N ALA A 238 13.54 6.32 4.83
CA ALA A 238 14.01 4.97 5.09
C ALA A 238 14.27 4.13 3.82
N LEU A 239 13.92 4.64 2.63
CA LEU A 239 14.17 3.98 1.35
C LEU A 239 15.40 4.61 0.68
N GLU A 240 16.35 3.77 0.28
CA GLU A 240 17.58 4.17 -0.41
C GLU A 240 17.51 3.75 -1.88
N ARG A 241 17.92 4.64 -2.79
CA ARG A 241 18.06 4.29 -4.22
C ARG A 241 19.43 3.67 -4.45
N VAL A 242 19.44 2.41 -4.87
CA VAL A 242 20.67 1.61 -4.98
C VAL A 242 21.03 1.26 -6.42
N ASP A 243 20.09 1.45 -7.35
CA ASP A 243 20.30 1.41 -8.80
C ASP A 243 19.28 2.33 -9.51
N GLY A 244 19.30 2.36 -10.84
CA GLY A 244 18.42 3.19 -11.67
C GLY A 244 16.93 2.98 -11.39
N ASP A 245 16.48 1.77 -11.10
CA ASP A 245 15.09 1.45 -10.81
C ASP A 245 14.93 0.62 -9.52
N VAL A 246 15.99 0.46 -8.72
CA VAL A 246 15.99 -0.37 -7.51
C VAL A 246 16.02 0.51 -6.26
N VAL A 247 15.09 0.24 -5.34
CA VAL A 247 15.05 0.84 -4.00
C VAL A 247 15.26 -0.23 -2.94
N ARG A 248 15.97 0.12 -1.87
CA ARG A 248 16.31 -0.76 -0.76
C ARG A 248 15.84 -0.19 0.57
N PHE A 249 15.43 -1.06 1.48
CA PHE A 249 15.31 -0.75 2.90
C PHE A 249 15.63 -1.99 3.75
N VAL A 250 15.91 -1.78 5.03
CA VAL A 250 16.10 -2.86 6.01
C VAL A 250 14.97 -2.82 7.03
N ALA A 251 14.31 -3.95 7.23
CA ALA A 251 13.29 -4.13 8.25
C ALA A 251 13.83 -5.03 9.39
N PRO A 252 13.37 -4.83 10.64
CA PRO A 252 13.82 -5.64 11.77
C PRO A 252 13.42 -7.11 11.66
N ASP A 253 12.28 -7.41 11.03
CA ASP A 253 11.72 -8.75 10.88
C ASP A 253 10.86 -8.85 9.60
N THR A 254 10.42 -10.07 9.27
CA THR A 254 9.60 -10.36 8.08
C THR A 254 8.26 -9.64 8.11
N GLU A 255 7.62 -9.51 9.28
CA GLU A 255 6.35 -8.79 9.39
C GLU A 255 6.52 -7.31 9.01
N SER A 256 7.54 -6.67 9.58
CA SER A 256 7.87 -5.28 9.27
C SER A 256 8.21 -5.13 7.78
N ALA A 257 8.97 -6.07 7.20
CA ALA A 257 9.30 -6.09 5.78
C ALA A 257 8.03 -6.13 4.90
N VAL A 258 7.09 -7.02 5.22
CA VAL A 258 5.81 -7.14 4.51
C VAL A 258 4.97 -5.87 4.65
N ARG A 259 4.87 -5.32 5.86
CA ARG A 259 4.10 -4.09 6.11
C ARG A 259 4.68 -2.90 5.37
N MET A 260 6.01 -2.78 5.36
CA MET A 260 6.72 -1.73 4.63
C MET A 260 6.64 -1.90 3.12
N THR A 261 6.60 -3.13 2.60
CA THR A 261 6.47 -3.41 1.14
C THR A 261 5.05 -3.11 0.63
N ASN A 262 4.04 -3.23 1.47
CA ASN A 262 2.64 -2.87 1.17
C ASN A 262 2.41 -1.34 1.22
N TRP A 263 3.15 -0.58 0.40
CA TRP A 263 3.18 0.89 0.39
C TRP A 263 1.80 1.57 0.33
N PRO A 264 1.65 2.77 0.93
CA PRO A 264 0.36 3.45 1.09
C PRO A 264 -0.31 3.86 -0.23
N LEU A 265 0.44 3.92 -1.33
CA LEU A 265 -0.04 4.32 -2.65
C LEU A 265 -1.31 3.56 -3.06
N GLU A 266 -1.32 2.24 -2.94
CA GLU A 266 -2.48 1.42 -3.34
C GLU A 266 -3.71 1.67 -2.45
N SER A 267 -3.48 1.93 -1.17
CA SER A 267 -4.57 2.28 -0.26
C SER A 267 -5.17 3.63 -0.64
N MET A 268 -4.33 4.62 -1.01
CA MET A 268 -4.78 5.92 -1.50
C MET A 268 -5.50 5.81 -2.84
N VAL A 269 -4.96 5.07 -3.82
CA VAL A 269 -5.62 4.84 -5.13
C VAL A 269 -7.02 4.25 -4.93
N ARG A 270 -7.18 3.25 -4.07
CA ARG A 270 -8.49 2.62 -3.82
C ARG A 270 -9.51 3.57 -3.23
N VAL A 271 -9.09 4.48 -2.36
CA VAL A 271 -9.98 5.52 -1.81
C VAL A 271 -10.40 6.47 -2.93
N LEU A 272 -9.47 6.88 -3.79
CA LEU A 272 -9.79 7.73 -4.94
C LEU A 272 -10.68 7.03 -5.97
N ASP A 273 -10.49 5.73 -6.22
CA ASP A 273 -11.36 4.92 -7.09
C ASP A 273 -12.80 4.84 -6.53
N GLN A 274 -12.95 4.74 -5.20
CA GLN A 274 -14.26 4.83 -4.55
C GLN A 274 -14.89 6.22 -4.75
N PHE A 275 -14.10 7.29 -4.68
CA PHE A 275 -14.59 8.64 -4.95
C PHE A 275 -15.09 8.77 -6.39
N VAL A 276 -14.36 8.24 -7.37
CA VAL A 276 -14.80 8.17 -8.77
C VAL A 276 -16.12 7.41 -8.88
N GLY A 277 -16.23 6.25 -8.23
CA GLY A 277 -17.46 5.44 -8.22
C GLY A 277 -18.66 6.13 -7.56
N MET A 278 -18.43 7.05 -6.64
CA MET A 278 -19.46 7.90 -6.02
C MET A 278 -19.80 9.16 -6.83
N GLY A 279 -19.14 9.39 -7.97
CA GLY A 279 -19.32 10.58 -8.80
C GLY A 279 -18.66 11.85 -8.22
N ILE A 280 -17.73 11.71 -7.27
CA ILE A 280 -16.94 12.84 -6.77
C ILE A 280 -16.03 13.35 -7.89
N GLN A 281 -16.02 14.66 -8.09
CA GLN A 281 -15.31 15.31 -9.20
C GLN A 281 -13.98 15.94 -8.80
N ALA A 282 -13.80 16.25 -7.52
CA ALA A 282 -12.57 16.82 -6.98
C ALA A 282 -12.24 16.25 -5.60
N ALA A 283 -10.96 16.03 -5.32
CA ALA A 283 -10.45 15.55 -4.04
C ALA A 283 -9.15 16.27 -3.67
N ALA A 284 -8.81 16.24 -2.39
CA ALA A 284 -7.59 16.86 -1.87
C ALA A 284 -6.94 15.96 -0.83
N ILE A 285 -5.60 15.99 -0.76
CA ILE A 285 -4.83 15.24 0.24
C ILE A 285 -4.35 16.23 1.29
N SER A 286 -4.87 16.18 2.52
CA SER A 286 -4.47 17.08 3.60
C SER A 286 -3.15 16.66 4.25
N CYS A 287 -2.13 16.37 3.45
CA CYS A 287 -0.80 15.96 3.90
C CYS A 287 0.25 16.41 2.87
N ASN A 288 1.22 17.23 3.29
CA ASN A 288 2.26 17.75 2.39
C ASN A 288 3.13 16.62 1.81
N THR A 289 3.65 15.73 2.65
CA THR A 289 4.52 14.62 2.19
C THR A 289 3.78 13.65 1.28
N ALA A 290 2.47 13.48 1.44
CA ALA A 290 1.68 12.62 0.57
C ALA A 290 1.56 13.13 -0.88
N HIS A 291 1.86 14.40 -1.13
CA HIS A 291 1.89 14.94 -2.49
C HIS A 291 3.08 14.45 -3.32
N ALA A 292 4.07 13.80 -2.72
CA ALA A 292 5.04 13.01 -3.48
C ALA A 292 4.31 12.06 -4.45
N TRP A 293 3.25 11.40 -3.99
CA TRP A 293 2.44 10.48 -4.79
C TRP A 293 1.37 11.15 -5.65
N HIS A 294 1.23 12.49 -5.64
CA HIS A 294 0.14 13.20 -6.32
C HIS A 294 0.05 12.85 -7.80
N GLY A 295 1.16 12.92 -8.54
CA GLY A 295 1.17 12.62 -9.97
C GLY A 295 0.78 11.16 -10.28
N ALA A 296 1.30 10.21 -9.50
CA ALA A 296 0.96 8.80 -9.63
C ALA A 296 -0.52 8.53 -9.30
N LEU A 297 -1.06 9.17 -8.27
CA LEU A 297 -2.47 9.09 -7.89
C LEU A 297 -3.37 9.68 -8.98
N GLN A 298 -3.08 10.90 -9.45
CA GLN A 298 -3.86 11.58 -10.49
C GLN A 298 -3.92 10.78 -11.79
N ALA A 299 -2.81 10.13 -12.19
CA ALA A 299 -2.75 9.29 -13.38
C ALA A 299 -3.65 8.04 -13.28
N ARG A 300 -3.91 7.55 -12.06
CA ARG A 300 -4.75 6.37 -11.82
C ARG A 300 -6.23 6.70 -11.79
N VAL A 301 -6.61 7.94 -11.46
CA VAL A 301 -8.00 8.41 -11.42
C VAL A 301 -8.21 9.63 -12.32
N PRO A 302 -8.08 9.49 -13.66
CA PRO A 302 -8.15 10.64 -14.58
C PRO A 302 -9.52 11.36 -14.58
N GLY A 303 -10.58 10.71 -14.09
CA GLY A 303 -11.91 11.31 -13.94
C GLY A 303 -12.11 12.12 -12.66
N LEU A 304 -11.14 12.14 -11.75
CA LEU A 304 -11.18 12.88 -10.49
C LEU A 304 -10.05 13.91 -10.49
N GLU A 305 -10.38 15.19 -10.28
CA GLU A 305 -9.36 16.22 -10.11
C GLU A 305 -8.77 16.15 -8.71
N LEU A 306 -7.50 15.79 -8.61
CA LEU A 306 -6.76 15.78 -7.35
C LEU A 306 -6.04 17.12 -7.19
N LEU A 307 -6.42 17.92 -6.20
CA LEU A 307 -5.81 19.22 -5.96
C LEU A 307 -4.41 19.06 -5.37
N HIS A 308 -3.49 19.95 -5.75
CA HIS A 308 -2.11 19.93 -5.30
C HIS A 308 -1.82 21.08 -4.32
N ILE A 309 -1.58 20.76 -3.05
CA ILE A 309 -1.46 21.75 -1.96
C ILE A 309 -0.46 22.88 -2.23
N ALA A 310 0.71 22.56 -2.78
CA ALA A 310 1.71 23.59 -3.07
C ALA A 310 1.32 24.49 -4.27
N ARG A 311 0.57 23.97 -5.25
CA ARG A 311 0.08 24.77 -6.40
C ARG A 311 -1.00 25.73 -5.95
N GLU A 312 -1.95 25.25 -5.16
CA GLU A 312 -2.99 26.09 -4.56
C GLU A 312 -2.38 27.17 -3.66
N THR A 313 -1.36 26.81 -2.87
CA THR A 313 -0.66 27.75 -2.00
C THR A 313 0.09 28.81 -2.81
N ALA A 314 0.84 28.42 -3.84
CA ALA A 314 1.57 29.37 -4.68
C ALA A 314 0.64 30.34 -5.41
N ALA A 315 -0.48 29.83 -5.96
CA ALA A 315 -1.50 30.66 -6.59
C ALA A 315 -2.12 31.67 -5.61
N GLU A 316 -2.37 31.27 -4.36
CA GLU A 316 -2.89 32.16 -3.32
C GLU A 316 -1.87 33.22 -2.89
N LEU A 317 -0.59 32.87 -2.75
CA LEU A 317 0.47 33.82 -2.44
C LEU A 317 0.60 34.89 -3.52
N ARG A 318 0.59 34.48 -4.80
CA ARG A 318 0.54 35.40 -5.94
C ARG A 318 -0.68 36.31 -5.87
N ARG A 319 -1.87 35.76 -5.59
CA ARG A 319 -3.12 36.53 -5.49
C ARG A 319 -3.06 37.60 -4.39
N ARG A 320 -2.35 37.33 -3.29
CA ARG A 320 -2.11 38.28 -2.19
C ARG A 320 -0.98 39.26 -2.46
N GLY A 321 -0.26 39.15 -3.59
CA GLY A 321 0.90 39.98 -3.89
C GLY A 321 2.13 39.66 -3.04
N ILE A 322 2.19 38.48 -2.42
CA ILE A 322 3.33 38.06 -1.60
C ILE A 322 4.44 37.56 -2.51
N GLN A 323 5.62 38.17 -2.40
CA GLN A 323 6.78 37.86 -3.24
C GLN A 323 7.82 36.97 -2.56
N ARG A 324 7.76 36.83 -1.22
CA ARG A 324 8.77 36.12 -0.42
C ARG A 324 8.09 35.32 0.68
N ALA A 325 8.41 34.04 0.78
CA ALA A 325 7.78 33.11 1.69
C ALA A 325 8.81 32.18 2.34
N ALA A 326 8.83 32.12 3.68
CA ALA A 326 9.64 31.18 4.44
C ALA A 326 8.85 29.89 4.70
N LEU A 327 9.42 28.75 4.32
CA LEU A 327 8.76 27.46 4.40
C LEU A 327 9.06 26.76 5.73
N LEU A 328 8.06 26.65 6.59
CA LEU A 328 8.12 25.88 7.83
C LEU A 328 7.50 24.49 7.58
N ALA A 329 8.32 23.46 7.48
CA ALA A 329 7.88 22.13 7.05
C ALA A 329 8.71 20.99 7.68
N THR A 330 8.32 19.75 7.38
CA THR A 330 9.10 18.56 7.75
C THR A 330 10.38 18.41 6.92
N GLN A 331 11.36 17.67 7.41
CA GLN A 331 12.55 17.31 6.62
C GLN A 331 12.21 16.60 5.31
N GLY A 332 11.14 15.78 5.31
CA GLY A 332 10.64 15.13 4.10
C GLY A 332 10.15 16.14 3.06
N THR A 333 9.44 17.20 3.50
CA THR A 333 8.95 18.27 2.64
C THR A 333 10.07 19.08 2.01
N TYR A 334 11.16 19.33 2.73
CA TYR A 334 12.34 20.01 2.18
C TYR A 334 13.07 19.16 1.14
N ARG A 335 13.31 17.87 1.44
CA ARG A 335 14.03 16.97 0.52
C ARG A 335 13.31 16.78 -0.81
N MET A 336 11.99 16.73 -0.78
CA MET A 336 11.18 16.55 -2.00
C MET A 336 11.01 17.82 -2.84
N GLY A 337 11.44 18.98 -2.33
CA GLY A 337 11.32 20.27 -3.03
C GLY A 337 9.90 20.64 -3.45
N LEU A 338 8.89 20.21 -2.67
CA LEU A 338 7.47 20.29 -3.05
C LEU A 338 7.01 21.72 -3.38
N TYR A 339 7.49 22.69 -2.60
CA TYR A 339 7.07 24.09 -2.73
C TYR A 339 8.03 24.88 -3.61
N ASP A 340 9.32 24.55 -3.59
CA ASP A 340 10.42 25.35 -4.14
C ASP A 340 10.17 25.69 -5.62
N THR A 341 9.91 24.66 -6.42
CA THR A 341 9.68 24.80 -7.87
C THR A 341 8.38 25.54 -8.16
N VAL A 342 7.33 25.25 -7.39
CA VAL A 342 5.98 25.76 -7.64
C VAL A 342 5.85 27.22 -7.22
N LEU A 343 6.48 27.61 -6.12
CA LEU A 343 6.58 29.00 -5.67
C LEU A 343 7.38 29.84 -6.66
N ALA A 344 8.52 29.33 -7.12
CA ALA A 344 9.35 30.02 -8.10
C ALA A 344 8.62 30.27 -9.43
N GLN A 345 7.82 29.30 -9.90
CA GLN A 345 6.98 29.45 -11.10
C GLN A 345 5.93 30.56 -10.97
N GLU A 346 5.47 30.83 -9.75
CA GLU A 346 4.51 31.90 -9.44
C GLU A 346 5.18 33.22 -9.03
N GLY A 347 6.51 33.31 -9.16
CA GLY A 347 7.29 34.51 -8.84
C GLY A 347 7.49 34.76 -7.35
N VAL A 348 7.38 33.72 -6.52
CA VAL A 348 7.57 33.78 -5.06
C VAL A 348 8.93 33.18 -4.69
N GLU A 349 9.79 33.97 -4.04
CA GLU A 349 11.05 33.51 -3.46
C GLU A 349 10.77 32.58 -2.27
N CYS A 350 11.20 31.32 -2.37
CA CYS A 350 11.11 30.34 -1.28
C CYS A 350 12.35 30.43 -0.39
N ILE A 351 12.16 30.80 0.88
CA ILE A 351 13.21 30.89 1.89
C ILE A 351 13.12 29.65 2.79
N LEU A 352 14.21 28.91 2.87
CA LEU A 352 14.28 27.75 3.77
C LEU A 352 14.96 28.13 5.09
N PRO A 353 14.48 27.61 6.24
CA PRO A 353 15.20 27.74 7.50
C PRO A 353 16.58 27.11 7.43
N LEU A 354 17.51 27.60 8.26
CA LEU A 354 18.85 27.02 8.41
C LEU A 354 18.78 25.64 9.07
N GLU A 355 19.81 24.80 8.92
CA GLU A 355 19.77 23.42 9.43
C GLU A 355 19.45 23.33 10.94
N PRO A 356 20.05 24.15 11.84
CA PRO A 356 19.67 24.14 13.26
C PRO A 356 18.20 24.53 13.51
N GLU A 357 17.62 25.36 12.65
CA GLU A 357 16.22 25.78 12.75
C GLU A 357 15.28 24.68 12.29
N ARG A 358 15.68 23.91 11.28
CA ARG A 358 14.95 22.71 10.84
C ARG A 358 14.93 21.66 11.94
N GLU A 359 16.02 21.48 12.68
CA GLU A 359 16.06 20.61 13.86
C GLU A 359 15.04 21.06 14.93
N TRP A 360 14.98 22.37 15.22
CA TRP A 360 13.96 22.91 16.14
C TRP A 360 12.54 22.73 15.62
N LEU A 361 12.30 22.89 14.31
CA LEU A 361 11.01 22.58 13.70
C LEU A 361 10.65 21.10 13.87
N MET A 362 11.60 20.17 13.65
CA MET A 362 11.36 18.74 13.85
C MET A 362 10.99 18.45 15.30
N GLN A 363 11.72 19.02 16.26
CA GLN A 363 11.39 18.87 17.68
C GLN A 363 10.00 19.42 18.00
N GLY A 364 9.65 20.61 17.51
CA GLY A 364 8.31 21.18 17.73
C GLY A 364 7.18 20.34 17.11
N ILE A 365 7.42 19.71 15.97
CA ILE A 365 6.44 18.84 15.28
C ILE A 365 6.29 17.50 16.00
N TYR A 366 7.38 16.77 16.22
CA TYR A 366 7.36 15.38 16.70
C TYR A 366 7.31 15.28 18.22
N ASP A 367 8.21 15.97 18.93
CA ASP A 367 8.28 15.93 20.39
C ASP A 367 7.30 16.92 21.03
N GLY A 368 6.86 17.93 20.27
CA GLY A 368 5.86 18.90 20.69
C GLY A 368 4.44 18.44 20.34
N VAL A 369 3.92 18.93 19.21
CA VAL A 369 2.50 18.76 18.84
C VAL A 369 2.06 17.29 18.81
N LYS A 370 2.84 16.41 18.15
CA LYS A 370 2.48 14.98 18.04
C LYS A 370 2.55 14.22 19.37
N ALA A 371 3.42 14.63 20.29
CA ALA A 371 3.51 14.04 21.63
C ALA A 371 2.52 14.66 22.63
N GLY A 372 1.77 15.70 22.23
CA GLY A 372 0.85 16.43 23.08
C GLY A 372 1.50 17.53 23.93
N ASP A 373 2.79 17.83 23.74
CA ASP A 373 3.48 18.93 24.40
C ASP A 373 3.38 20.21 23.56
N THR A 374 2.23 20.89 23.67
CA THR A 374 2.00 22.15 22.95
C THR A 374 2.94 23.27 23.43
N ALA A 375 3.37 23.27 24.69
CA ALA A 375 4.26 24.32 25.21
C ALA A 375 5.64 24.26 24.55
N LEU A 376 6.20 23.05 24.39
CA LEU A 376 7.43 22.81 23.64
C LEU A 376 7.27 23.25 22.18
N ALA A 377 6.17 22.88 21.53
CA ALA A 377 5.90 23.26 20.14
C ALA A 377 5.87 24.79 19.95
N VAL A 378 5.13 25.51 20.81
CA VAL A 378 5.05 26.98 20.81
C VAL A 378 6.45 27.59 20.99
N ALA A 379 7.25 27.06 21.92
CA ALA A 379 8.60 27.55 22.16
C ALA A 379 9.50 27.38 20.92
N ARG A 380 9.49 26.19 20.30
CA ARG A 380 10.34 25.89 19.12
C ARG A 380 9.90 26.63 17.87
N PHE A 381 8.62 26.61 17.55
CA PHE A 381 8.10 27.32 16.39
C PHE A 381 8.29 28.82 16.52
N GLY A 382 8.06 29.38 17.71
CA GLY A 382 8.30 30.79 17.98
C GLY A 382 9.77 31.20 17.90
N HIS A 383 10.70 30.34 18.30
CA HIS A 383 12.14 30.60 18.15
C HIS A 383 12.53 30.70 16.67
N VAL A 384 12.12 29.72 15.86
CA VAL A 384 12.43 29.67 14.43
C VAL A 384 11.77 30.82 13.67
N ALA A 385 10.50 31.12 13.96
CA ALA A 385 9.77 32.21 13.31
C ALA A 385 10.44 33.57 13.55
N ARG A 386 10.87 33.87 14.78
CA ARG A 386 11.58 35.13 15.09
C ARG A 386 12.91 35.24 14.36
N GLN A 387 13.70 34.17 14.33
CA GLN A 387 14.98 34.17 13.61
C GLN A 387 14.81 34.39 12.10
N LEU A 388 13.77 33.81 11.51
CA LEU A 388 13.44 34.04 10.10
C LEU A 388 13.02 35.49 9.84
N LEU A 389 12.16 36.05 10.69
CA LEU A 389 11.66 37.43 10.55
C LEU A 389 12.76 38.47 10.80
N GLU A 390 13.70 38.19 11.72
CA GLU A 390 14.88 39.03 11.97
C GLU A 390 15.80 39.10 10.74
N ARG A 391 16.01 37.97 10.05
CA ARG A 391 16.85 37.92 8.84
C ARG A 391 16.14 38.35 7.57
N HIS A 392 14.83 38.18 7.52
CA HIS A 392 14.01 38.42 6.35
C HIS A 392 12.75 39.18 6.76
N ALA A 393 12.89 40.50 6.85
CA ALA A 393 11.75 41.40 7.10
C ALA A 393 10.62 41.14 6.09
N ASP A 394 9.38 41.21 6.59
CA ASP A 394 8.13 41.06 5.84
C ASP A 394 7.94 39.72 5.10
N VAL A 395 8.70 38.67 5.45
CA VAL A 395 8.52 37.34 4.87
C VAL A 395 7.22 36.68 5.38
N ALA A 396 6.44 36.11 4.48
CA ALA A 396 5.29 35.29 4.87
C ALA A 396 5.75 33.93 5.40
N LEU A 397 5.19 33.46 6.52
CA LEU A 397 5.51 32.15 7.09
C LEU A 397 4.51 31.10 6.59
N VAL A 398 4.96 30.23 5.68
CA VAL A 398 4.14 29.13 5.15
C VAL A 398 4.26 27.92 6.07
N MET A 399 3.16 27.60 6.75
CA MET A 399 3.05 26.51 7.71
C MET A 399 2.78 25.17 7.02
N ALA A 400 3.73 24.70 6.21
CA ALA A 400 3.65 23.50 5.37
C ALA A 400 3.82 22.17 6.16
N CYS A 401 3.14 22.07 7.31
CA CYS A 401 2.95 20.86 8.10
C CYS A 401 1.65 21.00 8.88
N THR A 402 0.84 19.95 9.03
CA THR A 402 -0.47 20.02 9.71
C THR A 402 -0.37 20.43 11.18
N GLU A 403 0.76 20.17 11.81
CA GLU A 403 1.04 20.45 13.22
C GLU A 403 1.39 21.92 13.48
N ILE A 404 2.02 22.60 12.53
CA ILE A 404 2.53 23.97 12.74
C ILE A 404 1.37 24.97 12.95
N PRO A 405 0.29 24.96 12.15
CA PRO A 405 -0.88 25.80 12.38
C PRO A 405 -1.56 25.57 13.74
N LEU A 406 -1.37 24.41 14.38
CA LEU A 406 -1.97 24.14 15.69
C LEU A 406 -1.26 24.89 16.83
N ALA A 407 0.02 25.23 16.68
CA ALA A 407 0.81 25.82 17.76
C ALA A 407 1.43 27.19 17.42
N LEU A 408 1.89 27.43 16.18
CA LEU A 408 2.56 28.68 15.80
C LEU A 408 1.68 29.92 16.04
N PRO A 409 0.36 29.93 15.76
CA PRO A 409 -0.49 31.08 16.06
C PRO A 409 -0.61 31.42 17.56
N GLN A 410 -0.26 30.49 18.45
CA GLN A 410 -0.29 30.70 19.91
C GLN A 410 0.97 31.39 20.43
N VAL A 411 2.00 31.59 19.59
CA VAL A 411 3.24 32.26 19.99
C VAL A 411 2.95 33.74 20.30
N PRO A 412 3.44 34.29 21.42
CA PRO A 412 3.32 35.72 21.70
C PRO A 412 3.95 36.58 20.59
N GLY A 413 3.13 37.46 19.99
CA GLY A 413 3.48 38.31 18.84
C GLY A 413 3.10 37.72 17.47
N ALA A 414 2.58 36.49 17.39
CA ALA A 414 2.24 35.87 16.11
C ALA A 414 1.12 36.55 15.33
N HIS A 415 0.30 37.38 15.99
CA HIS A 415 -0.76 38.15 15.35
C HIS A 415 -0.24 39.24 14.41
N ASP A 416 1.02 39.67 14.59
CA ASP A 416 1.68 40.64 13.72
C ASP A 416 2.39 39.95 12.53
N TRP A 417 2.38 38.61 12.46
CA TRP A 417 3.05 37.85 11.41
C TRP A 417 2.10 37.48 10.28
N THR A 418 2.62 37.47 9.05
CA THR A 418 1.88 36.97 7.90
C THR A 418 1.95 35.44 7.88
N LEU A 419 1.00 34.78 8.53
CA LEU A 419 0.89 33.32 8.57
C LEU A 419 0.05 32.78 7.39
N ILE A 420 0.59 31.78 6.71
CA ILE A 420 -0.05 31.13 5.56
C ILE A 420 -0.25 29.66 5.90
N ASP A 421 -1.50 29.20 5.92
CA ASP A 421 -1.85 27.80 6.14
C ASP A 421 -2.24 27.12 4.81
N PRO A 422 -1.34 26.28 4.24
CA PRO A 422 -1.64 25.52 3.03
C PRO A 422 -2.87 24.61 3.16
N SER A 423 -3.15 24.07 4.35
CA SER A 423 -4.31 23.19 4.57
C SER A 423 -5.62 23.97 4.47
N ALA A 424 -5.65 25.18 5.04
CA ALA A 424 -6.79 26.08 4.91
C ALA A 424 -6.99 26.54 3.46
N ILE A 425 -5.91 26.85 2.74
CA ILE A 425 -5.97 27.23 1.32
C ILE A 425 -6.54 26.08 0.48
N LEU A 426 -6.04 24.85 0.69
CA LEU A 426 -6.51 23.66 0.00
C LEU A 426 -7.99 23.37 0.30
N ALA A 427 -8.43 23.52 1.55
CA ALA A 427 -9.83 23.38 1.93
C ALA A 427 -10.71 24.41 1.22
N MET A 428 -10.26 25.66 1.11
CA MET A 428 -10.98 26.70 0.37
C MET A 428 -11.00 26.46 -1.15
N ALA A 429 -9.91 25.94 -1.72
CA ALA A 429 -9.90 25.54 -3.12
C ALA A 429 -10.91 24.42 -3.41
N LEU A 430 -10.99 23.42 -2.52
CA LEU A 430 -11.97 22.35 -2.62
C LEU A 430 -13.41 22.88 -2.47
N ALA A 431 -13.64 23.78 -1.51
CA ALA A 431 -14.94 24.42 -1.32
C ALA A 431 -15.37 25.24 -2.54
N ARG A 432 -14.46 26.04 -3.14
CA ARG A 432 -14.74 26.78 -4.38
C ARG A 432 -15.21 25.85 -5.50
N LYS A 433 -14.53 24.71 -5.71
CA LYS A 433 -14.95 23.72 -6.70
C LYS A 433 -16.34 23.14 -6.44
N ALA A 434 -16.69 22.91 -5.16
CA ALA A 434 -18.00 22.40 -4.80
C ALA A 434 -19.13 23.42 -5.00
N TYR A 435 -18.88 24.70 -4.71
CA TYR A 435 -19.93 25.73 -4.66
C TYR A 435 -19.99 26.66 -5.88
N GLU A 436 -18.90 26.84 -6.62
CA GLU A 436 -18.84 27.80 -7.75
C GLU A 436 -19.26 27.17 -9.10
N GLY A 437 -19.45 25.84 -9.15
CA GLY A 437 -19.86 25.10 -10.35
C GLY A 437 -18.84 25.18 -11.51
N PRO A 438 -19.04 24.44 -12.62
CA PRO A 438 -18.23 24.63 -13.81
C PRO A 438 -18.44 26.05 -14.31
N GLN A 439 -17.36 26.80 -14.53
CA GLN A 439 -17.45 28.06 -15.28
C GLN A 439 -18.14 27.75 -16.62
N ARG A 440 -19.38 28.20 -16.78
CA ARG A 440 -20.08 28.14 -18.05
C ARG A 440 -19.35 29.07 -19.01
N THR A 441 -18.44 28.53 -19.79
CA THR A 441 -17.89 29.16 -21.00
C THR A 441 -18.96 29.23 -22.07
#